data_AF-A0A2G6MVH6-F1
#
_entry.id   AF-A0A2G6MVH6-F1
#
_cell.length_a   1.000
_cell.length_b   1.000
_cell.length_c   1.000
_cell.angle_alpha   90.00
_cell.angle_beta   90.00
_cell.angle_gamma   90.00
#
_symmetry.space_group_name_H-M   'P 1'
#
loop_
_entity.id
_entity.type
_entity.pdbx_description
1 polymer ?
#
loop_
_entity_poly.entity_id
_entity_poly.type
_entity_poly.pdbx_seq_one_letter_code
_entity_poly.pdbx_strand_id
1 'polypeptide(L)'
;MAVKVEGGRRRLDMVEALLKAEIPVMGHLGLTPQSVNRLGGYRVQGRGEKAAARLLDEAQLLADAGCFALVLECVPAELASRVSAAIRIPTIGIGAGAGCDGQVLVFHDMLGLFDGLQPKFVKRYADLGQMAREAVASYVHEVREGLFPGPEHAYGGKAAPRGRGQNQAPQPGQGRQENAPVERKDGGYLADVKNGEA
;
A
#
# COMPACT_ATOMS: atom_id res chain seq x y z
N MET A 1 -14.11 16.08 -2.47
CA MET A 1 -13.99 14.59 -2.39
C MET A 1 -14.33 14.04 -3.75
N ALA A 2 -13.61 13.04 -4.24
CA ALA A 2 -13.82 12.45 -5.57
C ALA A 2 -13.47 10.96 -5.53
N VAL A 3 -13.98 10.20 -6.51
CA VAL A 3 -13.69 8.77 -6.64
C VAL A 3 -13.12 8.46 -8.03
N LYS A 4 -12.23 7.45 -8.11
CA LYS A 4 -11.72 6.92 -9.37
C LYS A 4 -12.39 5.58 -9.68
N VAL A 5 -13.00 5.45 -10.85
CA VAL A 5 -13.69 4.22 -11.26
C VAL A 5 -13.01 3.62 -12.49
N GLU A 6 -12.71 2.32 -12.41
CA GLU A 6 -12.10 1.56 -13.50
C GLU A 6 -13.13 0.96 -14.44
N GLY A 7 -12.96 1.24 -15.74
CA GLY A 7 -13.74 0.67 -16.82
C GLY A 7 -14.56 1.70 -17.59
N GLY A 8 -14.73 1.45 -18.90
CA GLY A 8 -15.54 2.29 -19.79
C GLY A 8 -17.02 1.89 -19.78
N ARG A 9 -17.55 1.57 -20.95
CA ARG A 9 -18.99 1.31 -21.18
C ARG A 9 -19.66 0.38 -20.16
N ARG A 10 -18.98 -0.66 -19.67
CA ARG A 10 -19.53 -1.63 -18.68
C ARG A 10 -19.76 -1.03 -17.27
N ARG A 11 -19.31 0.18 -17.02
CA ARG A 11 -19.45 0.88 -15.74
C ARG A 11 -20.18 2.20 -15.86
N LEU A 12 -20.68 2.53 -17.06
CA LEU A 12 -21.30 3.82 -17.35
C LEU A 12 -22.49 4.09 -16.44
N ASP A 13 -23.40 3.13 -16.28
CA ASP A 13 -24.58 3.29 -15.40
C ASP A 13 -24.20 3.62 -13.94
N MET A 14 -23.12 3.01 -13.44
CA MET A 14 -22.59 3.29 -12.10
C MET A 14 -21.94 4.66 -12.02
N VAL A 15 -21.16 5.05 -13.04
CA VAL A 15 -20.56 6.39 -13.14
C VAL A 15 -21.65 7.45 -13.14
N GLU A 16 -22.69 7.28 -13.95
CA GLU A 16 -23.83 8.20 -14.00
C GLU A 16 -24.59 8.25 -12.67
N ALA A 17 -24.77 7.13 -11.98
CA ALA A 17 -25.40 7.11 -10.65
C ALA A 17 -24.60 7.90 -9.62
N LEU A 18 -23.26 7.78 -9.62
CA LEU A 18 -22.38 8.56 -8.75
C LEU A 18 -22.45 10.06 -9.05
N LEU A 19 -22.43 10.42 -10.33
CA LEU A 19 -22.51 11.81 -10.77
C LEU A 19 -23.89 12.44 -10.44
N LYS A 20 -24.98 11.68 -10.61
CA LYS A 20 -26.34 12.08 -10.19
C LYS A 20 -26.45 12.28 -8.67
N ALA A 21 -25.63 11.58 -7.90
CA ALA A 21 -25.49 11.75 -6.45
C ALA A 21 -24.47 12.86 -6.08
N GLU A 22 -24.07 13.69 -7.04
CA GLU A 22 -23.13 14.81 -6.85
C GLU A 22 -21.73 14.40 -6.39
N ILE A 23 -21.33 13.15 -6.66
CA ILE A 23 -19.99 12.63 -6.36
C ILE A 23 -19.12 12.78 -7.62
N PRO A 24 -18.08 13.61 -7.63
CA PRO A 24 -17.18 13.75 -8.77
C PRO A 24 -16.45 12.45 -9.08
N VAL A 25 -16.45 12.05 -10.36
CA VAL A 25 -15.82 10.81 -10.83
C VAL A 25 -14.65 11.10 -11.77
N MET A 26 -13.51 10.48 -11.50
CA MET A 26 -12.41 10.33 -12.44
C MET A 26 -12.54 8.96 -13.11
N GLY A 27 -12.61 8.94 -14.44
CA GLY A 27 -12.60 7.70 -15.20
C GLY A 27 -11.21 7.06 -15.20
N HIS A 28 -11.12 5.76 -15.47
CA HIS A 28 -9.87 5.06 -15.70
C HIS A 28 -10.03 4.02 -16.80
N LEU A 29 -9.25 4.17 -17.88
CA LEU A 29 -9.20 3.28 -19.04
C LEU A 29 -7.78 2.78 -19.32
N GLY A 30 -7.69 1.83 -20.25
CA GLY A 30 -6.46 1.09 -20.50
C GLY A 30 -6.40 -0.15 -19.61
N LEU A 31 -5.24 -0.43 -19.04
CA LEU A 31 -5.06 -1.52 -18.10
C LEU A 31 -5.72 -1.14 -16.78
N THR A 32 -6.85 -1.79 -16.46
CA THR A 32 -7.56 -1.62 -15.19
C THR A 32 -7.16 -2.74 -14.22
N PRO A 33 -6.31 -2.48 -13.20
CA PRO A 33 -5.78 -3.54 -12.33
C PRO A 33 -6.85 -4.37 -11.62
N GLN A 34 -8.02 -3.81 -11.30
CA GLN A 34 -9.14 -4.56 -10.71
C GLN A 34 -9.66 -5.68 -11.63
N SER A 35 -9.33 -5.62 -12.92
CA SER A 35 -9.71 -6.61 -13.93
C SER A 35 -8.53 -7.46 -14.42
N VAL A 36 -7.41 -7.51 -13.69
CA VAL A 36 -6.17 -8.20 -14.11
C VAL A 36 -6.40 -9.65 -14.54
N ASN A 37 -7.26 -10.39 -13.84
CA ASN A 37 -7.58 -11.78 -14.17
C ASN A 37 -8.32 -11.89 -15.51
N ARG A 38 -9.26 -10.98 -15.78
CA ARG A 38 -9.98 -10.92 -17.06
C ARG A 38 -9.07 -10.48 -18.21
N LEU A 39 -8.07 -9.66 -17.91
CA LEU A 39 -7.11 -9.14 -18.90
C LEU A 39 -5.93 -10.09 -19.16
N GLY A 40 -5.79 -11.17 -18.38
CA GLY A 40 -4.69 -12.12 -18.50
C GLY A 40 -3.35 -11.54 -18.06
N GLY A 41 -3.37 -10.67 -17.03
CA GLY A 41 -2.19 -10.03 -16.44
C GLY A 41 -2.01 -8.56 -16.83
N TYR A 42 -0.87 -7.99 -16.41
CA TYR A 42 -0.50 -6.60 -16.68
C TYR A 42 0.03 -6.46 -18.12
N ARG A 43 -0.89 -6.21 -19.06
CA ARG A 43 -0.58 -6.10 -20.49
C ARG A 43 -0.97 -4.73 -21.04
N VAL A 44 -0.23 -4.27 -22.04
CA VAL A 44 -0.55 -3.05 -22.79
C VAL A 44 -1.92 -3.18 -23.45
N GLN A 45 -2.77 -2.17 -23.30
CA GLN A 45 -4.13 -2.12 -23.85
C GLN A 45 -4.21 -1.19 -25.07
N GLY A 46 -5.26 -1.33 -25.90
CA GLY A 46 -5.45 -0.47 -27.07
C GLY A 46 -4.53 -0.79 -28.26
N ARG A 47 -3.97 -2.01 -28.33
CA ARG A 47 -3.19 -2.46 -29.50
C ARG A 47 -4.09 -2.84 -30.67
N GLY A 48 -3.78 -2.30 -31.85
CA GLY A 48 -4.53 -2.52 -33.08
C GLY A 48 -5.78 -1.64 -33.18
N GLU A 49 -6.18 -1.35 -34.42
CA GLU A 49 -7.22 -0.35 -34.72
C GLU A 49 -8.53 -0.56 -33.98
N LYS A 50 -9.01 -1.80 -33.90
CA LYS A 50 -10.28 -2.12 -33.20
C LYS A 50 -10.22 -1.80 -31.70
N ALA A 51 -9.10 -2.11 -31.04
CA ALA A 51 -8.94 -1.83 -29.62
C ALA A 51 -8.70 -0.35 -29.35
N ALA A 52 -7.97 0.33 -30.26
CA ALA A 52 -7.75 1.76 -30.21
C ALA A 52 -9.06 2.55 -30.37
N ALA A 53 -9.87 2.24 -31.38
CA ALA A 53 -11.17 2.85 -31.62
C ALA A 53 -12.09 2.65 -30.40
N ARG A 54 -12.15 1.42 -29.86
CA ARG A 54 -12.93 1.15 -28.65
C ARG A 54 -12.49 2.02 -27.46
N LEU A 55 -11.19 2.18 -27.24
CA LEU A 55 -10.69 2.97 -26.12
C LEU A 55 -11.04 4.44 -26.29
N LEU A 56 -10.94 4.97 -27.51
CA LEU A 56 -11.35 6.34 -27.85
C LEU A 56 -12.86 6.54 -27.60
N ASP A 57 -13.70 5.61 -28.07
CA ASP A 57 -15.15 5.65 -27.83
C ASP A 57 -15.47 5.60 -26.34
N GLU A 58 -14.83 4.70 -25.59
CA GLU A 58 -15.04 4.59 -24.14
C GLU A 58 -14.56 5.85 -23.39
N ALA A 59 -13.50 6.50 -23.86
CA ALA A 59 -13.02 7.77 -23.29
C ALA A 59 -14.03 8.90 -23.52
N GLN A 60 -14.57 8.99 -24.74
CA GLN A 60 -15.60 9.97 -25.08
C GLN A 60 -16.87 9.77 -24.24
N LEU A 61 -17.32 8.52 -24.07
CA LEU A 61 -18.49 8.21 -23.22
C LEU A 61 -18.29 8.67 -21.78
N LEU A 62 -17.13 8.42 -21.19
CA LEU A 62 -16.85 8.81 -19.81
C LEU A 62 -16.78 10.34 -19.67
N ALA A 63 -16.22 11.03 -20.67
CA ALA A 63 -16.20 12.48 -20.71
C ALA A 63 -17.61 13.08 -20.85
N ASP A 64 -18.42 12.55 -21.77
CA ASP A 64 -19.80 13.00 -22.00
C ASP A 64 -20.72 12.70 -20.81
N ALA A 65 -20.47 11.62 -20.07
CA ALA A 65 -21.19 11.32 -18.84
C ALA A 65 -20.95 12.34 -17.73
N GLY A 66 -19.83 13.08 -17.78
CA GLY A 66 -19.47 14.09 -16.80
C GLY A 66 -18.31 13.70 -15.87
N CYS A 67 -17.50 12.70 -16.23
CA CYS A 67 -16.23 12.50 -15.52
C CYS A 67 -15.39 13.79 -15.60
N PHE A 68 -14.73 14.19 -14.51
CA PHE A 68 -13.95 15.44 -14.51
C PHE A 68 -12.52 15.28 -15.06
N ALA A 69 -12.02 14.04 -15.11
CA ALA A 69 -10.71 13.67 -15.63
C ALA A 69 -10.68 12.17 -15.98
N LEU A 70 -9.66 11.76 -16.75
CA LEU A 70 -9.50 10.37 -17.20
C LEU A 70 -8.08 9.86 -17.00
N VAL A 71 -7.90 8.78 -16.25
CA VAL A 71 -6.62 8.05 -16.20
C VAL A 71 -6.50 7.13 -17.42
N LEU A 72 -5.33 7.15 -18.06
CA LEU A 72 -4.93 6.20 -19.09
C LEU A 72 -3.73 5.38 -18.61
N GLU A 73 -3.93 4.09 -18.38
CA GLU A 73 -2.89 3.19 -17.86
C GLU A 73 -2.42 2.17 -18.91
N CYS A 74 -1.10 2.06 -19.11
CA CYS A 74 -0.47 1.11 -20.03
C CYS A 74 -1.08 1.11 -21.45
N VAL A 75 -1.16 2.30 -22.07
CA VAL A 75 -1.69 2.52 -23.42
C VAL A 75 -0.55 2.98 -24.36
N PRO A 76 -0.51 2.59 -25.65
CA PRO A 76 0.45 3.14 -26.60
C PRO A 76 0.45 4.66 -26.60
N ALA A 77 1.64 5.28 -26.60
CA ALA A 77 1.79 6.72 -26.45
C ALA A 77 1.00 7.53 -27.50
N GLU A 78 1.05 7.11 -28.77
CA GLU A 78 0.29 7.77 -29.85
C GLU A 78 -1.23 7.70 -29.63
N LEU A 79 -1.74 6.58 -29.12
CA LEU A 79 -3.16 6.43 -28.81
C LEU A 79 -3.54 7.32 -27.62
N ALA A 80 -2.71 7.39 -26.58
CA ALA A 80 -2.95 8.27 -25.45
C ALA A 80 -2.97 9.76 -25.86
N SER A 81 -2.05 10.19 -26.73
CA SER A 81 -2.07 11.54 -27.31
C SER A 81 -3.35 11.80 -28.09
N ARG A 82 -3.79 10.84 -28.92
CA ARG A 82 -5.04 10.94 -29.68
C ARG A 82 -6.27 11.08 -28.78
N VAL A 83 -6.34 10.30 -27.70
CA VAL A 83 -7.44 10.38 -26.73
C VAL A 83 -7.45 11.74 -26.03
N SER A 84 -6.28 12.20 -25.57
CA SER A 84 -6.13 13.48 -24.87
C SER A 84 -6.54 14.66 -25.76
N ALA A 85 -6.22 14.60 -27.05
CA ALA A 85 -6.65 15.61 -28.02
C ALA A 85 -8.15 15.54 -28.37
N ALA A 86 -8.80 14.40 -28.18
CA ALA A 86 -10.18 14.17 -28.61
C ALA A 86 -11.23 14.53 -27.55
N ILE A 87 -10.91 14.36 -26.27
CA ILE A 87 -11.86 14.61 -25.16
C ILE A 87 -11.61 15.96 -24.50
N ARG A 88 -12.65 16.54 -23.91
CA ARG A 88 -12.60 17.88 -23.30
C ARG A 88 -12.07 17.92 -21.86
N ILE A 89 -11.88 16.76 -21.24
CA ILE A 89 -11.44 16.64 -19.85
C ILE A 89 -9.96 16.25 -19.76
N PRO A 90 -9.24 16.69 -18.72
CA PRO A 90 -7.83 16.35 -18.57
C PRO A 90 -7.58 14.84 -18.52
N THR A 91 -6.54 14.39 -19.24
CA THR A 91 -6.04 13.02 -19.16
C THR A 91 -4.81 12.92 -18.25
N ILE A 92 -4.75 11.85 -17.46
CA ILE A 92 -3.62 11.56 -16.55
C ILE A 92 -3.00 10.23 -16.97
N GLY A 93 -1.76 10.27 -17.44
CA GLY A 93 -1.05 9.09 -17.94
C GLY A 93 -0.28 8.34 -16.85
N ILE A 94 -0.29 7.01 -16.92
CA ILE A 94 0.67 6.12 -16.24
C ILE A 94 1.07 5.00 -17.19
N GLY A 95 2.31 5.05 -17.69
CA GLY A 95 2.72 4.20 -18.81
C GLY A 95 1.95 4.45 -20.10
N ALA A 96 1.52 5.69 -20.32
CA ALA A 96 0.79 6.15 -21.51
C ALA A 96 1.56 7.18 -22.34
N GLY A 97 2.86 7.36 -22.09
CA GLY A 97 3.67 8.39 -22.75
C GLY A 97 3.39 9.81 -22.24
N ALA A 98 4.06 10.80 -22.85
CA ALA A 98 4.01 12.20 -22.42
C ALA A 98 2.87 13.03 -23.06
N GLY A 99 2.02 12.40 -23.87
CA GLY A 99 0.93 13.08 -24.58
C GLY A 99 -0.36 13.28 -23.78
N CYS A 100 -0.39 12.86 -22.52
CA CYS A 100 -1.47 13.18 -21.59
C CYS A 100 -1.22 14.54 -20.91
N ASP A 101 -2.28 15.19 -20.42
CA ASP A 101 -2.20 16.51 -19.76
C ASP A 101 -1.47 16.48 -18.42
N GLY A 102 -1.49 15.33 -17.75
CA GLY A 102 -0.77 15.07 -16.51
C GLY A 102 -0.22 13.66 -16.44
N GLN A 103 0.54 13.37 -15.39
CA GLN A 103 1.16 12.08 -15.14
C GLN A 103 0.93 11.64 -13.70
N VAL A 104 0.85 10.33 -13.49
CA VAL A 104 0.79 9.72 -12.16
C VAL A 104 1.74 8.54 -12.07
N LEU A 105 2.37 8.37 -10.91
CA LEU A 105 3.16 7.21 -10.55
C LEU A 105 2.78 6.78 -9.14
N VAL A 106 2.98 5.49 -8.84
CA VAL A 106 2.88 5.00 -7.46
C VAL A 106 4.08 5.54 -6.69
N PHE A 107 3.81 6.22 -5.57
CA PHE A 107 4.82 6.86 -4.72
C PHE A 107 5.97 5.91 -4.33
N HIS A 108 5.64 4.69 -3.92
CA HIS A 108 6.61 3.68 -3.51
C HIS A 108 7.54 3.24 -4.65
N ASP A 109 6.99 3.10 -5.85
CA ASP A 109 7.76 2.72 -7.03
C ASP A 109 8.71 3.83 -7.45
N MET A 110 8.22 5.07 -7.42
CA MET A 110 8.99 6.27 -7.76
C MET A 110 10.15 6.51 -6.79
N LEU A 111 9.96 6.25 -5.50
CA LEU A 111 10.97 6.46 -4.45
C LEU A 111 11.80 5.21 -4.10
N GLY A 112 11.54 4.09 -4.79
CA GLY A 112 12.31 2.86 -4.57
C GLY A 112 12.19 2.30 -3.16
N LEU A 113 10.99 2.32 -2.56
CA LEU A 113 10.79 1.86 -1.17
C LEU A 113 10.84 0.33 -1.01
N PHE A 114 10.54 -0.41 -2.08
CA PHE A 114 10.54 -1.87 -2.07
C PHE A 114 11.43 -2.43 -3.17
N ASP A 115 12.05 -3.57 -2.87
CA ASP A 115 12.72 -4.38 -3.89
C ASP A 115 11.66 -5.26 -4.56
N GLY A 116 11.51 -5.14 -5.87
CA GLY A 116 10.45 -5.82 -6.60
C GLY A 116 10.51 -5.57 -8.09
N LEU A 117 9.59 -6.21 -8.83
CA LEU A 117 9.48 -6.05 -10.27
C LEU A 117 9.17 -4.60 -10.62
N GLN A 118 10.13 -3.90 -11.25
CA GLN A 118 9.93 -2.52 -11.69
C GLN A 118 9.16 -2.51 -13.02
N PRO A 119 7.95 -1.94 -13.07
CA PRO A 119 7.25 -1.78 -14.35
C PRO A 119 8.08 -0.87 -15.26
N LYS A 120 8.15 -1.20 -16.56
CA LYS A 120 8.98 -0.47 -17.55
C LYS A 120 8.72 1.04 -17.60
N PHE A 121 7.50 1.47 -17.25
CA PHE A 121 7.10 2.87 -17.29
C PHE A 121 7.47 3.67 -16.03
N VAL A 122 8.01 3.03 -15.00
CA VAL A 122 8.42 3.70 -13.77
C VAL A 122 9.86 4.19 -13.89
N LYS A 123 10.07 5.48 -13.64
CA LYS A 123 11.40 6.03 -13.31
C LYS A 123 11.55 6.10 -11.79
N ARG A 124 12.62 5.48 -11.27
CA ARG A 124 13.04 5.66 -9.88
C ARG A 124 13.80 6.99 -9.74
N TYR A 125 13.41 7.78 -8.75
CA TYR A 125 14.03 9.05 -8.41
C TYR A 125 14.87 8.97 -7.12
N ALA A 126 14.67 7.92 -6.32
CA ALA A 126 15.44 7.62 -5.12
C ALA A 126 15.47 6.11 -4.86
N ASP A 127 16.34 5.69 -3.93
CA ASP A 127 16.38 4.33 -3.36
C ASP A 127 16.20 4.42 -1.84
N LEU A 128 14.98 4.81 -1.43
CA LEU A 128 14.68 4.97 -0.02
C LEU A 128 14.57 3.64 0.71
N GLY A 129 14.29 2.54 0.01
CA GLY A 129 14.29 1.20 0.58
C GLY A 129 15.66 0.82 1.12
N GLN A 130 16.72 1.06 0.34
CA GLN A 130 18.09 0.82 0.79
C GLN A 130 18.48 1.70 1.97
N MET A 131 18.20 3.00 1.88
CA MET A 131 18.49 3.94 2.96
C MET A 131 17.76 3.57 4.27
N ALA A 132 16.49 3.15 4.18
CA ALA A 132 15.73 2.71 5.34
C ALA A 132 16.32 1.44 5.97
N ARG A 133 16.75 0.47 5.16
CA ARG A 133 17.40 -0.76 5.66
C ARG A 133 18.68 -0.45 6.43
N GLU A 134 19.52 0.41 5.90
CA GLU A 134 20.77 0.83 6.53
C GLU A 134 20.51 1.55 7.86
N ALA A 135 19.58 2.49 7.89
CA ALA A 135 19.19 3.21 9.10
C ALA A 135 18.66 2.25 10.19
N VAL A 136 17.79 1.31 9.81
CA VAL A 136 17.25 0.30 10.74
C VAL A 136 18.36 -0.63 11.24
N ALA A 137 19.30 -1.02 10.39
CA ALA A 137 20.43 -1.85 10.80
C ALA A 137 21.35 -1.12 11.81
N SER A 138 21.65 0.17 11.58
CA SER A 138 22.41 1.00 12.51
C SER A 138 21.71 1.10 13.86
N TYR A 139 20.40 1.41 13.84
CA TYR A 139 19.59 1.46 15.05
C TYR A 139 19.62 0.14 15.82
N VAL A 140 19.43 -1.01 15.14
CA VAL A 140 19.49 -2.33 15.76
C VAL A 140 20.87 -2.61 16.38
N HIS A 141 21.95 -2.22 15.70
CA HIS A 141 23.31 -2.36 16.23
C HIS A 141 23.50 -1.52 17.49
N GLU A 142 23.16 -0.23 17.45
CA GLU A 142 23.32 0.69 18.58
C GLU A 142 22.50 0.27 19.80
N VAL A 143 21.28 -0.25 19.61
CA VAL A 143 20.47 -0.80 20.71
C VAL A 143 21.12 -2.05 21.31
N ARG A 144 21.67 -2.95 20.48
CA ARG A 144 22.29 -4.20 20.95
C ARG A 144 23.60 -3.95 21.71
N GLU A 145 24.39 -2.98 21.26
CA GLU A 145 25.63 -2.57 21.94
C GLU A 145 25.38 -1.63 23.12
N GLY A 146 24.14 -1.18 23.32
CA GLY A 146 23.76 -0.25 24.39
C GLY A 146 24.28 1.19 24.17
N LEU A 147 24.56 1.54 22.91
CA LEU A 147 24.92 2.90 22.49
C LEU A 147 23.70 3.81 22.41
N PHE A 148 22.55 3.26 21.99
CA PHE A 148 21.27 3.94 21.99
C PHE A 148 20.31 3.34 23.04
N PRO A 149 19.56 4.17 23.80
CA PRO A 149 19.64 5.63 23.83
C PRO A 149 20.89 6.15 24.55
N GLY A 150 21.52 7.17 23.96
CA GLY A 150 22.58 7.95 24.61
C GLY A 150 22.04 8.94 25.65
N PRO A 151 22.90 9.58 26.47
CA PRO A 151 22.49 10.56 27.48
C PRO A 151 21.65 11.72 26.93
N GLU A 152 21.96 12.19 25.72
CA GLU A 152 21.23 13.23 25.00
C GLU A 152 19.81 12.80 24.57
N HIS A 153 19.56 11.49 24.54
CA HIS A 153 18.27 10.88 24.22
C HIS A 153 17.50 10.42 25.48
N ALA A 154 18.00 10.74 26.67
CA ALA A 154 17.40 10.33 27.95
C ALA A 154 17.06 11.53 28.84
N TYR A 155 15.90 11.48 29.50
CA TYR A 155 15.48 12.50 30.47
C TYR A 155 15.69 12.00 31.91
N GLY A 156 16.43 12.77 32.71
CA GLY A 156 16.50 12.61 34.17
C GLY A 156 17.28 11.40 34.69
N GLY A 157 18.55 11.61 35.08
CA GLY A 157 19.31 10.70 35.95
C GLY A 157 20.71 10.36 35.45
N LYS A 158 21.72 10.48 36.33
CA LYS A 158 23.11 10.07 36.05
C LYS A 158 23.12 8.57 35.69
N ALA A 159 23.47 8.24 34.45
CA ALA A 159 23.54 6.86 33.99
C ALA A 159 24.50 6.04 34.88
N ALA A 160 23.98 5.03 35.57
CA ALA A 160 24.80 4.04 36.25
C ALA A 160 25.33 3.04 35.19
N PRO A 161 26.63 2.68 35.21
CA PRO A 161 27.18 1.76 34.23
C PRO A 161 26.55 0.38 34.40
N ARG A 162 25.92 -0.15 33.34
CA ARG A 162 25.53 -1.56 33.30
C ARG A 162 26.78 -2.40 33.13
N GLY A 163 27.36 -2.85 34.24
CA GLY A 163 28.35 -3.92 34.20
C GLY A 163 27.72 -5.18 33.61
N ARG A 164 28.32 -5.76 32.57
CA ARG A 164 28.00 -7.13 32.16
C ARG A 164 28.24 -8.01 33.39
N GLY A 165 27.18 -8.63 33.90
CA GLY A 165 27.27 -9.58 35.01
C GLY A 165 28.26 -10.67 34.63
N GLN A 166 29.42 -10.68 35.27
CA GLN A 166 30.23 -11.88 35.37
C GLN A 166 29.38 -12.87 36.17
N ASN A 167 29.01 -13.99 35.55
CA ASN A 167 28.44 -15.14 36.26
C ASN A 167 29.44 -15.54 37.35
N GLN A 168 29.17 -15.15 38.61
CA GLN A 168 29.81 -15.78 39.75
C GLN A 168 29.13 -17.12 39.97
N ALA A 169 29.92 -18.20 39.90
CA ALA A 169 29.48 -19.54 40.23
C ALA A 169 28.90 -19.58 41.66
N PRO A 170 27.82 -20.33 41.92
CA PRO A 170 27.26 -20.42 43.26
C PRO A 170 28.24 -21.14 44.19
N GLN A 171 28.54 -20.53 45.34
CA GLN A 171 29.31 -21.18 46.40
C GLN A 171 28.46 -22.28 47.08
N PRO A 172 29.07 -23.41 47.47
CA PRO A 172 28.34 -24.51 48.07
C PRO A 172 28.03 -24.23 49.54
N GLY A 173 26.74 -24.32 49.89
CA GLY A 173 26.29 -24.53 51.25
C GLY A 173 25.60 -23.34 51.89
N GLN A 174 24.26 -23.34 51.84
CA GLN A 174 23.39 -22.93 52.95
C GLN A 174 22.00 -23.54 52.73
N GLY A 175 21.47 -24.17 53.79
CA GLY A 175 20.40 -25.16 53.74
C GLY A 175 19.02 -24.63 53.33
N ARG A 176 18.22 -25.53 52.77
CA ARG A 176 16.79 -25.31 52.47
C ARG A 176 16.01 -25.19 53.78
N GLN A 177 15.29 -24.09 53.96
CA GLN A 177 14.13 -24.05 54.85
C GLN A 177 12.89 -24.46 54.05
N GLU A 178 12.19 -25.48 54.54
CA GLU A 178 10.89 -25.93 54.05
C GLU A 178 9.82 -24.88 54.38
N ASN A 179 9.03 -24.49 53.39
CA ASN A 179 7.79 -23.75 53.62
C ASN A 179 6.59 -24.71 53.57
N ALA A 180 5.72 -24.59 54.58
CA ALA A 180 4.55 -25.40 54.87
C ALA A 180 3.43 -25.29 53.80
N PRO A 181 2.43 -26.21 53.79
CA PRO A 181 1.46 -26.35 52.71
C PRO A 181 0.40 -25.25 52.71
N VAL A 182 0.02 -24.79 51.52
CA VAL A 182 -1.10 -23.88 51.29
C VAL A 182 -2.41 -24.68 51.25
N GLU A 183 -3.32 -24.44 52.19
CA GLU A 183 -4.68 -24.99 52.20
C GLU A 183 -5.50 -24.48 51.01
N ARG A 184 -6.17 -25.40 50.30
CA ARG A 184 -7.18 -25.10 49.29
C ARG A 184 -8.53 -24.92 49.97
N LYS A 185 -9.23 -23.83 49.68
CA LYS A 185 -10.66 -23.71 49.98
C LYS A 185 -11.46 -24.05 48.73
N ASP A 186 -12.12 -25.19 48.80
CA ASP A 186 -13.20 -25.60 47.90
C ASP A 186 -14.48 -24.79 48.22
N GLY A 187 -15.22 -24.42 47.19
CA GLY A 187 -16.51 -23.75 47.29
C GLY A 187 -17.09 -23.47 45.92
N GLY A 188 -17.73 -24.49 45.32
CA GLY A 188 -18.26 -24.44 43.97
C GLY A 188 -19.62 -23.74 43.82
N TYR A 189 -19.94 -23.42 42.57
CA TYR A 189 -21.29 -23.55 42.03
C TYR A 189 -21.19 -23.88 40.54
N LEU A 190 -21.80 -25.00 40.14
CA LEU A 190 -21.99 -25.47 38.77
C LEU A 190 -23.31 -24.91 38.20
N ALA A 191 -23.47 -25.09 36.88
CA ALA A 191 -24.66 -24.93 36.02
C ALA A 191 -24.72 -23.60 35.24
N ASP A 192 -24.95 -23.53 33.93
CA ASP A 192 -25.30 -24.53 32.92
C ASP A 192 -24.90 -24.03 31.52
N VAL A 193 -24.34 -24.93 30.70
CA VAL A 193 -24.20 -24.77 29.25
C VAL A 193 -25.40 -25.48 28.61
N LYS A 194 -26.25 -24.75 27.88
CA LYS A 194 -27.22 -25.36 26.95
C LYS A 194 -26.79 -25.10 25.52
N ASN A 195 -26.55 -26.20 24.82
CA ASN A 195 -26.48 -26.32 23.36
C ASN A 195 -27.83 -25.99 22.72
N GLY A 196 -27.76 -25.50 21.48
CA GLY A 196 -28.89 -25.42 20.56
C GLY A 196 -28.38 -25.25 19.13
N GLU A 197 -28.25 -26.37 18.41
CA GLU A 197 -28.18 -26.42 16.95
C GLU A 197 -29.57 -26.12 16.35
N ALA A 198 -29.59 -25.33 15.28
CA ALA A 198 -30.45 -25.45 14.11
C ALA A 198 -29.83 -24.66 12.95
#